data_AF-Q5LT59-F1
#
_entry.id   AF-Q5LT59-F1
#
_cell.length_a   1.000
_cell.length_b   1.000
_cell.length_c   1.000
_cell.angle_alpha   90.00
_cell.angle_beta   90.00
_cell.angle_gamma   90.00
#
_symmetry.space_group_name_H-M   'P 1'
#
loop_
_entity.id
_entity.type
_entity.pdbx_description
1 polymer ?
#
loop_
_entity_poly.entity_id
_entity_poly.type
_entity_poly.pdbx_seq_one_letter_code
_entity_poly.pdbx_strand_id
1 'polypeptide(L)'
;MSLDDAGVWKSGRGRGRRLPKGRVYSDEALAAVRGVLGDRPRRRDLLIEFLHLIQDACGHLSADHLAALAFEMKLGQAEVYETATFYAHFDVVKEGETPPPALTIRVCDSLSCELAGAEQLRAALEEGLDPGQVRVLRAPCMGRCDTAPVLELGHNHIDHATPEKVRAAIAAGDTHAHLPAYETFDAYAAAGGYAVLKGLRAGGDWEAVQDSVLAAGLRGLGGAGFPSGRKWGFVRANPGPRYLAVNGDEGEPGTFKDRYYLERVPHLFLEGMLIAAWAVEAETCYIYMRDEYPAVLEILRREIAALEAAGIVAKGYIDLRRGAGAYICGEESAMIESIEGKRGLPRHRPPFVAQVGLFGRPTLVHNIETLHWVARVCREGPEVLNSVEKNGRKGLRSYSVSGRVARPGVHLLPAGSTIRDVIAAAGGMAAGHVFKAYQPGGPSSGLLPASMDDIPLDFDTLQPHGSFIGSAAVVVLSQQDSARDAALNMLRFFEDESCGQCTPCRAGCEKAVKLMQAEHWDQPLLEELCQVMADASICGLGQAAPNPIRLTMKHFAEEI
;
A
#
# COMPACT_ATOMS: atom_id res chain seq x y z
N MET A 1 67.62 31.59 -29.52
CA MET A 1 67.10 30.72 -28.45
C MET A 1 65.85 31.40 -27.94
N SER A 2 64.63 31.16 -28.48
CA SER A 2 63.79 29.94 -28.39
C SER A 2 63.70 29.49 -26.92
N LEU A 3 62.55 29.30 -26.28
CA LEU A 3 61.25 28.70 -26.63
C LEU A 3 60.24 29.19 -25.55
N ASP A 4 58.91 29.16 -25.63
CA ASP A 4 57.90 29.04 -26.69
C ASP A 4 56.59 29.44 -25.98
N ASP A 5 55.84 30.35 -26.59
CA ASP A 5 54.41 30.53 -26.35
C ASP A 5 53.68 29.32 -26.96
N ALA A 6 53.16 28.42 -26.14
CA ALA A 6 52.29 27.35 -26.61
C ALA A 6 51.14 27.13 -25.64
N GLY A 7 50.02 27.77 -25.94
CA GLY A 7 48.73 27.52 -25.30
C GLY A 7 48.35 26.04 -25.36
N VAL A 8 48.10 25.45 -24.19
CA VAL A 8 47.60 24.09 -24.03
C VAL A 8 46.06 24.10 -24.04
N TRP A 9 45.47 24.60 -25.13
CA TRP A 9 44.08 24.30 -25.49
C TRP A 9 44.00 24.23 -27.01
N LYS A 10 44.51 23.14 -27.59
CA LYS A 10 44.11 22.76 -28.95
C LYS A 10 42.63 22.41 -28.88
N SER A 11 41.78 23.26 -29.47
CA SER A 11 40.42 22.89 -29.82
C SER A 11 40.51 21.68 -30.76
N GLY A 12 40.20 20.50 -30.23
CA GLY A 12 40.15 19.30 -31.05
C GLY A 12 39.14 19.50 -32.17
N ARG A 13 39.55 19.28 -33.43
CA ARG A 13 38.65 19.16 -34.58
C ARG A 13 37.86 17.84 -34.52
N GLY A 14 37.23 17.56 -33.38
CA GLY A 14 36.20 16.54 -33.29
C GLY A 14 34.91 17.12 -33.81
N ARG A 15 34.15 16.36 -34.61
CA ARG A 15 32.73 16.69 -34.84
C ARG A 15 32.07 16.76 -33.47
N GLY A 16 31.78 17.98 -32.99
CA GLY A 16 30.93 18.16 -31.84
C GLY A 16 29.67 17.32 -32.04
N ARG A 17 29.26 16.59 -31.00
CA ARG A 17 28.11 15.68 -31.08
C ARG A 17 26.92 16.47 -31.63
N ARG A 18 26.38 16.06 -32.79
CA ARG A 18 25.22 16.74 -33.43
C ARG A 18 23.95 16.63 -32.58
N LEU A 19 23.92 15.69 -31.65
CA LEU A 19 22.79 15.39 -30.77
C LEU A 19 23.24 15.42 -29.30
N PRO A 20 22.35 15.78 -28.37
CA PRO A 20 22.60 15.71 -26.92
C PRO A 20 23.07 14.30 -26.48
N LYS A 21 23.73 14.20 -25.32
CA LYS A 21 23.99 12.89 -24.70
C LYS A 21 22.67 12.35 -24.12
N GLY A 22 22.27 11.13 -24.49
CA GLY A 22 21.05 10.47 -24.01
C GLY A 22 20.24 9.84 -25.14
N ARG A 23 19.12 9.19 -24.80
CA ARG A 23 18.11 8.79 -25.80
C ARG A 23 17.50 10.05 -26.41
N VAL A 24 17.25 10.03 -27.71
CA VAL A 24 16.64 11.17 -28.41
C VAL A 24 15.14 10.95 -28.41
N TYR A 25 14.37 11.98 -28.04
CA TYR A 25 12.92 11.93 -28.15
C TYR A 25 12.44 12.46 -29.52
N SER A 26 11.29 12.00 -29.99
CA SER A 26 10.63 12.53 -31.18
C SER A 26 9.74 13.76 -30.87
N ASP A 27 9.53 14.63 -31.87
CA ASP A 27 8.61 15.77 -31.72
C ASP A 27 7.17 15.30 -31.46
N GLU A 28 6.80 14.12 -31.97
CA GLU A 28 5.51 13.48 -31.73
C GLU A 28 5.34 13.06 -30.26
N ALA A 29 6.34 12.37 -29.68
CA ALA A 29 6.33 11.99 -28.27
C ALA A 29 6.29 13.22 -27.36
N LEU A 30 7.04 14.29 -27.70
CA LEU A 30 7.00 15.53 -26.94
C LEU A 30 5.63 16.23 -27.01
N ALA A 31 5.00 16.23 -28.19
CA ALA A 31 3.65 16.78 -28.34
C ALA A 31 2.62 15.96 -27.55
N ALA A 32 2.70 14.63 -27.58
CA ALA A 32 1.84 13.73 -26.80
C ALA A 32 1.99 13.98 -25.30
N VAL A 33 3.24 14.00 -24.79
CA VAL A 33 3.54 14.30 -23.37
C VAL A 33 3.00 15.67 -22.96
N ARG A 34 3.22 16.71 -23.75
CA ARG A 34 2.68 18.05 -23.45
C ARG A 34 1.16 18.08 -23.44
N GLY A 35 0.53 17.35 -24.36
CA GLY A 35 -0.92 17.22 -24.44
C GLY A 35 -1.52 16.63 -23.18
N VAL A 36 -0.97 15.51 -22.69
CA VAL A 36 -1.50 14.83 -21.50
C VAL A 36 -1.21 15.59 -20.20
N LEU A 37 -0.04 16.22 -20.08
CA LEU A 37 0.31 17.05 -18.92
C LEU A 37 -0.59 18.31 -18.83
N GLY A 38 -0.92 18.92 -19.96
CA GLY A 38 -1.72 20.14 -20.05
C GLY A 38 -1.03 21.32 -19.34
N ASP A 39 -1.81 22.10 -18.57
CA ASP A 39 -1.31 23.29 -17.85
C ASP A 39 -0.80 22.97 -16.42
N ARG A 40 -0.73 21.69 -16.05
CA ARG A 40 -0.25 21.28 -14.71
C ARG A 40 1.18 21.77 -14.47
N PRO A 41 1.52 22.17 -13.23
CA PRO A 41 2.86 22.68 -12.96
C PRO A 41 3.90 21.56 -13.14
N ARG A 42 5.03 21.86 -13.78
CA ARG A 42 6.14 20.88 -14.00
C ARG A 42 7.00 20.78 -12.74
N ARG A 43 6.38 20.45 -11.59
CA ARG A 43 7.10 20.22 -10.34
C ARG A 43 7.68 18.80 -10.32
N ARG A 44 8.84 18.62 -9.69
CA ARG A 44 9.51 17.32 -9.61
C ARG A 44 8.67 16.27 -8.88
N ASP A 45 7.90 16.67 -7.88
CA ASP A 45 7.03 15.77 -7.11
C ASP A 45 5.88 15.17 -7.91
N LEU A 46 5.56 15.72 -9.09
CA LEU A 46 4.49 15.23 -9.96
C LEU A 46 4.98 14.22 -10.99
N LEU A 47 6.24 13.75 -10.90
CA LEU A 47 6.79 12.79 -11.87
C LEU A 47 5.91 11.53 -11.98
N ILE A 48 5.55 10.91 -10.86
CA ILE A 48 4.73 9.68 -10.87
C ILE A 48 3.32 9.96 -11.42
N GLU A 49 2.70 11.08 -11.05
CA GLU A 49 1.42 11.50 -11.60
C GLU A 49 1.48 11.65 -13.13
N PHE A 50 2.57 12.20 -13.66
CA PHE A 50 2.77 12.34 -15.11
C PHE A 50 3.04 11.01 -15.79
N LEU A 51 3.72 10.06 -15.13
CA LEU A 51 3.85 8.70 -15.63
C LEU A 51 2.48 8.03 -15.72
N HIS A 52 1.60 8.18 -14.72
CA HIS A 52 0.22 7.71 -14.83
C HIS A 52 -0.54 8.34 -16.00
N LEU A 53 -0.47 9.67 -16.17
CA LEU A 53 -1.17 10.34 -17.28
C LEU A 53 -0.73 9.82 -18.65
N ILE A 54 0.57 9.58 -18.84
CA ILE A 54 1.09 9.02 -20.10
C ILE A 54 0.62 7.57 -20.26
N GLN A 55 0.73 6.75 -19.21
CA GLN A 55 0.30 5.36 -19.29
C GLN A 55 -1.20 5.22 -19.56
N ASP A 56 -2.04 5.97 -18.86
CA ASP A 56 -3.50 5.93 -19.03
C ASP A 56 -3.90 6.37 -20.45
N ALA A 57 -3.17 7.33 -21.03
CA ALA A 57 -3.44 7.84 -22.38
C ALA A 57 -2.88 6.96 -23.50
N CYS A 58 -1.71 6.33 -23.28
CA CYS A 58 -0.97 5.61 -24.32
C CYS A 58 -0.96 4.09 -24.14
N GLY A 59 -1.49 3.58 -23.02
CA GLY A 59 -1.48 2.16 -22.62
C GLY A 59 -0.12 1.63 -22.15
N HIS A 60 0.95 2.42 -22.25
CA HIS A 60 2.31 2.04 -21.85
C HIS A 60 3.24 3.26 -21.80
N LEU A 61 4.43 3.08 -21.24
CA LEU A 61 5.51 4.06 -21.17
C LEU A 61 6.65 3.69 -22.13
N SER A 62 6.60 4.20 -23.35
CA SER A 62 7.68 3.97 -24.32
C SER A 62 8.97 4.71 -23.93
N ALA A 63 10.12 4.19 -24.37
CA ALA A 63 11.41 4.84 -24.23
C ALA A 63 11.42 6.29 -24.75
N ASP A 64 10.64 6.56 -25.81
CA ASP A 64 10.49 7.88 -26.43
C ASP A 64 9.68 8.83 -25.52
N HIS A 65 8.56 8.35 -24.97
CA HIS A 65 7.75 9.11 -24.00
C HIS A 65 8.55 9.45 -22.73
N LEU A 66 9.32 8.51 -22.20
CA LEU A 66 10.17 8.75 -21.02
C LEU A 66 11.27 9.79 -21.30
N ALA A 67 11.87 9.75 -22.49
CA ALA A 67 12.87 10.74 -22.89
C ALA A 67 12.25 12.14 -23.08
N ALA A 68 11.04 12.21 -23.67
CA ALA A 68 10.28 13.44 -23.82
C ALA A 68 9.83 14.02 -22.47
N LEU A 69 9.36 13.19 -21.55
CA LEU A 69 8.99 13.60 -20.19
C LEU A 69 10.19 14.14 -19.41
N ALA A 70 11.33 13.47 -19.49
CA ALA A 70 12.57 13.94 -18.88
C ALA A 70 12.98 15.33 -19.39
N PHE A 71 12.86 15.56 -20.71
CA PHE A 71 13.10 16.86 -21.31
C PHE A 71 12.11 17.92 -20.82
N GLU A 72 10.81 17.65 -20.87
CA GLU A 72 9.75 18.58 -20.48
C GLU A 72 9.83 18.98 -19.00
N MET A 73 10.16 18.03 -18.11
CA MET A 73 10.33 18.26 -16.67
C MET A 73 11.72 18.77 -16.28
N LYS A 74 12.68 18.81 -17.22
CA LYS A 74 14.09 19.13 -16.97
C LYS A 74 14.76 18.20 -15.95
N LEU A 75 14.45 16.90 -16.03
CA LEU A 75 15.03 15.85 -15.19
C LEU A 75 16.03 15.00 -15.97
N GLY A 76 16.86 14.24 -15.26
CA GLY A 76 17.73 13.26 -15.90
C GLY A 76 16.91 12.10 -16.48
N GLN A 77 17.22 11.65 -17.70
CA GLN A 77 16.53 10.47 -18.29
C GLN A 77 16.66 9.22 -17.43
N ALA A 78 17.82 9.03 -16.78
CA ALA A 78 18.03 7.93 -15.84
C ALA A 78 17.10 8.03 -14.63
N GLU A 79 16.88 9.23 -14.08
CA GLU A 79 15.99 9.44 -12.95
C GLU A 79 14.54 9.10 -13.30
N VAL A 80 14.07 9.54 -14.47
CA VAL A 80 12.72 9.23 -14.96
C VAL A 80 12.57 7.73 -15.22
N TYR A 81 13.54 7.11 -15.89
CA TYR A 81 13.52 5.69 -16.19
C TYR A 81 13.56 4.84 -14.92
N GLU A 82 14.48 5.10 -14.00
CA GLU A 82 14.60 4.37 -12.73
C GLU A 82 13.35 4.51 -11.86
N THR A 83 12.70 5.68 -11.88
CA THR A 83 11.41 5.86 -11.19
C THR A 83 10.33 5.01 -11.86
N ALA A 84 10.18 5.10 -13.19
CA ALA A 84 9.18 4.33 -13.92
C ALA A 84 9.33 2.81 -13.73
N THR A 85 10.56 2.28 -13.79
CA THR A 85 10.81 0.84 -13.68
C THR A 85 10.74 0.28 -12.25
N PHE A 86 10.65 1.16 -11.24
CA PHE A 86 10.53 0.73 -9.84
C PHE A 86 9.12 0.27 -9.48
N TYR A 87 8.11 0.83 -10.15
CA TYR A 87 6.70 0.62 -9.84
C TYR A 87 6.08 -0.43 -10.75
N ALA A 88 5.46 -1.46 -10.18
CA ALA A 88 5.01 -2.64 -10.92
C ALA A 88 3.89 -2.35 -11.92
N HIS A 89 3.13 -1.28 -11.73
CA HIS A 89 2.02 -0.95 -12.60
C HIS A 89 2.44 -0.23 -13.87
N PHE A 90 3.67 0.27 -13.96
CA PHE A 90 4.15 0.95 -15.16
C PHE A 90 4.73 -0.03 -16.18
N ASP A 91 4.06 -0.12 -17.33
CA ASP A 91 4.47 -0.89 -18.50
C ASP A 91 5.53 -0.12 -19.30
N VAL A 92 6.79 -0.26 -18.90
CA VAL A 92 7.92 0.36 -19.59
C VAL A 92 8.33 -0.45 -20.81
N VAL A 93 8.24 0.15 -22.00
CA VAL A 93 8.57 -0.49 -23.30
C VAL A 93 9.86 0.12 -23.85
N LYS A 94 10.90 -0.70 -24.07
CA LYS A 94 12.18 -0.25 -24.61
C LYS A 94 12.13 -0.10 -26.14
N GLU A 95 13.17 0.53 -26.69
CA GLU A 95 13.31 0.72 -28.13
C GLU A 95 13.27 -0.62 -28.88
N GLY A 96 12.32 -0.75 -29.81
CA GLY A 96 12.14 -1.96 -30.61
C GLY A 96 11.41 -3.11 -29.92
N GLU A 97 10.94 -2.94 -28.68
CA GLU A 97 10.05 -3.90 -28.02
C GLU A 97 8.60 -3.70 -28.48
N THR A 98 7.85 -4.80 -28.60
CA THR A 98 6.43 -4.76 -28.94
C THR A 98 5.63 -4.27 -27.72
N PRO A 99 4.76 -3.26 -27.87
CA PRO A 99 3.87 -2.84 -26.80
C PRO A 99 2.99 -3.99 -26.30
N PRO A 100 2.55 -3.95 -25.02
CA PRO A 100 1.65 -4.96 -24.50
C PRO A 100 0.31 -4.93 -25.26
N PRO A 101 -0.43 -6.07 -25.28
CA PRO A 101 -1.81 -6.09 -25.74
C PRO A 101 -2.66 -5.02 -25.05
N ALA A 102 -3.66 -4.50 -25.78
CA ALA A 102 -4.52 -3.41 -25.29
C ALA A 102 -5.30 -3.79 -24.01
N LEU A 103 -5.51 -5.09 -23.76
CA LEU A 103 -6.18 -5.58 -22.57
C LEU A 103 -5.19 -6.34 -21.69
N THR A 104 -5.08 -5.94 -20.44
CA THR A 104 -4.32 -6.65 -19.41
C THR A 104 -5.26 -7.14 -18.32
N ILE A 105 -5.13 -8.42 -17.99
CA ILE A 105 -5.75 -9.07 -16.84
C ILE A 105 -4.66 -9.30 -15.81
N ARG A 106 -4.91 -8.85 -14.58
CA ARG A 106 -4.04 -9.11 -13.43
C ARG A 106 -4.77 -10.04 -12.47
N VAL A 107 -4.28 -11.25 -12.29
CA VAL A 107 -4.86 -12.24 -11.36
C VAL A 107 -4.12 -12.14 -10.03
N CYS A 108 -4.88 -11.91 -8.95
CA CYS A 108 -4.32 -11.79 -7.60
C CYS A 108 -3.74 -13.14 -7.14
N ASP A 109 -2.48 -13.14 -6.70
CA ASP A 109 -1.77 -14.34 -6.21
C ASP A 109 -1.57 -14.37 -4.69
N SER A 110 -2.15 -13.42 -3.95
CA SER A 110 -2.13 -13.43 -2.49
C SER A 110 -2.75 -14.72 -1.91
N LEU A 111 -2.32 -15.11 -0.72
CA LEU A 111 -2.73 -16.37 -0.07
C LEU A 111 -4.24 -16.64 -0.13
N SER A 112 -5.10 -15.66 0.19
CA SER A 112 -6.56 -15.88 0.15
C SER A 112 -7.07 -16.23 -1.25
N CYS A 113 -6.50 -15.62 -2.30
CA CYS A 113 -6.84 -15.93 -3.69
C CYS A 113 -6.24 -17.27 -4.13
N GLU A 114 -5.02 -17.60 -3.72
CA GLU A 114 -4.42 -18.92 -3.98
C GLU A 114 -5.24 -20.05 -3.35
N LEU A 115 -5.63 -19.91 -2.07
CA LEU A 115 -6.53 -20.85 -1.38
C LEU A 115 -7.89 -21.00 -2.10
N ALA A 116 -8.34 -19.95 -2.78
CA ALA A 116 -9.58 -19.93 -3.54
C ALA A 116 -9.43 -20.36 -5.02
N GLY A 117 -8.22 -20.78 -5.44
CA GLY A 117 -7.97 -21.34 -6.76
C GLY A 117 -7.50 -20.34 -7.83
N ALA A 118 -6.83 -19.25 -7.43
CA ALA A 118 -6.37 -18.23 -8.37
C ALA A 118 -5.37 -18.73 -9.42
N GLU A 119 -4.50 -19.70 -9.09
CA GLU A 119 -3.57 -20.28 -10.05
C GLU A 119 -4.30 -21.09 -11.14
N GLN A 120 -5.34 -21.84 -10.76
CA GLN A 120 -6.18 -22.57 -11.72
C GLN A 120 -6.97 -21.59 -12.60
N LEU A 121 -7.48 -20.50 -12.02
CA LEU A 121 -8.13 -19.43 -12.77
C LEU A 121 -7.16 -18.81 -13.78
N ARG A 122 -5.95 -18.46 -13.36
CA ARG A 122 -4.91 -17.87 -14.23
C ARG A 122 -4.58 -18.80 -15.39
N ALA A 123 -4.29 -20.08 -15.11
CA ALA A 123 -4.00 -21.07 -16.15
C ALA A 123 -5.16 -21.21 -17.16
N ALA A 124 -6.40 -21.27 -16.68
CA ALA A 124 -7.58 -21.35 -17.54
C ALA A 124 -7.76 -20.11 -18.43
N LEU A 125 -7.37 -18.93 -17.95
CA LEU A 125 -7.40 -17.69 -18.73
C LEU A 125 -6.27 -17.64 -19.77
N GLU A 126 -5.06 -18.08 -19.41
CA GLU A 126 -3.92 -18.18 -20.33
C GLU A 126 -4.18 -19.17 -21.47
N GLU A 127 -4.84 -20.30 -21.18
CA GLU A 127 -5.22 -21.28 -22.20
C GLU A 127 -6.43 -20.83 -23.04
N GLY A 128 -7.35 -20.06 -22.45
CA GLY A 128 -8.65 -19.72 -23.02
C GLY A 128 -8.72 -18.39 -23.78
N LEU A 129 -7.69 -17.55 -23.71
CA LEU A 129 -7.65 -16.21 -24.32
C LEU A 129 -6.52 -16.10 -25.34
N ASP A 130 -6.70 -15.27 -26.37
CA ASP A 130 -5.66 -15.01 -27.37
C ASP A 130 -4.56 -14.09 -26.78
N PRO A 131 -3.31 -14.57 -26.65
CA PRO A 131 -2.21 -13.78 -26.08
C PRO A 131 -1.84 -12.56 -26.94
N GLY A 132 -2.24 -12.52 -28.21
CA GLY A 132 -2.11 -11.33 -29.06
C GLY A 132 -3.11 -10.22 -28.73
N GLN A 133 -4.20 -10.54 -28.03
CA GLN A 133 -5.27 -9.61 -27.68
C GLN A 133 -5.33 -9.30 -26.18
N VAL A 134 -5.03 -10.29 -25.34
CA VAL A 134 -5.12 -10.18 -23.88
C VAL A 134 -3.84 -10.69 -23.24
N ARG A 135 -3.25 -9.86 -22.40
CA ARG A 135 -2.11 -10.23 -21.54
C ARG A 135 -2.64 -10.64 -20.17
N VAL A 136 -2.29 -11.84 -19.70
CA VAL A 136 -2.62 -12.31 -18.35
C VAL A 136 -1.34 -12.24 -17.50
N LEU A 137 -1.41 -11.57 -16.36
CA LEU A 137 -0.32 -11.37 -15.41
C LEU A 137 -0.74 -11.85 -14.02
N ARG A 138 0.25 -12.18 -13.20
CA ARG A 138 0.07 -12.21 -11.74
C ARG A 138 0.11 -10.78 -11.19
N ALA A 139 -0.53 -10.58 -10.05
CA ALA A 139 -0.46 -9.33 -9.31
C ALA A 139 -0.57 -9.58 -7.80
N PRO A 140 0.06 -8.70 -7.01
CA PRO A 140 -0.04 -8.76 -5.56
C PRO A 140 -1.48 -8.51 -5.08
N CYS A 141 -1.66 -8.57 -3.76
CA CYS A 141 -2.98 -8.44 -3.13
C CYS A 141 -3.72 -7.14 -3.52
N MET A 142 -4.88 -7.25 -4.17
CA MET A 142 -5.73 -6.11 -4.56
C MET A 142 -6.66 -5.62 -3.44
N GLY A 143 -6.42 -5.99 -2.17
CA GLY A 143 -7.25 -5.57 -1.03
C GLY A 143 -8.70 -6.07 -1.08
N ARG A 144 -8.92 -7.24 -1.69
CA ARG A 144 -10.24 -7.87 -1.89
C ARG A 144 -10.23 -9.34 -1.46
N CYS A 145 -9.49 -9.65 -0.40
CA CYS A 145 -9.35 -11.03 0.08
C CYS A 145 -10.66 -11.61 0.62
N ASP A 146 -11.63 -10.76 0.97
CA ASP A 146 -12.99 -11.15 1.35
C ASP A 146 -13.82 -11.70 0.17
N THR A 147 -13.46 -11.36 -1.07
CA THR A 147 -14.17 -11.79 -2.28
C THR A 147 -13.33 -12.69 -3.20
N ALA A 148 -12.31 -13.34 -2.64
CA ALA A 148 -11.40 -14.23 -3.37
C ALA A 148 -12.12 -15.37 -4.15
N PRO A 149 -11.53 -15.84 -5.27
CA PRO A 149 -10.37 -15.26 -5.97
C PRO A 149 -10.77 -13.98 -6.71
N VAL A 150 -9.83 -13.05 -6.87
CA VAL A 150 -10.07 -11.75 -7.52
C VAL A 150 -9.07 -11.51 -8.64
N LEU A 151 -9.50 -10.81 -9.67
CA LEU A 151 -8.64 -10.26 -10.71
C LEU A 151 -9.08 -8.85 -11.10
N GLU A 152 -8.17 -8.12 -11.74
CA GLU A 152 -8.42 -6.82 -12.36
C GLU A 152 -8.39 -6.97 -13.89
N LEU A 153 -9.40 -6.44 -14.56
CA LEU A 153 -9.51 -6.28 -16.01
C LEU A 153 -9.54 -4.78 -16.32
N GLY A 154 -8.42 -4.21 -16.75
CA GLY A 154 -8.28 -2.75 -16.82
C GLY A 154 -8.30 -2.13 -15.43
N HIS A 155 -9.41 -1.52 -15.04
CA HIS A 155 -9.71 -1.04 -13.67
C HIS A 155 -10.98 -1.67 -13.08
N ASN A 156 -11.58 -2.62 -13.79
CA ASN A 156 -12.71 -3.40 -13.29
C ASN A 156 -12.20 -4.58 -12.44
N HIS A 157 -12.60 -4.62 -11.17
CA HIS A 157 -12.30 -5.74 -10.30
C HIS A 157 -13.42 -6.78 -10.39
N ILE A 158 -13.07 -8.01 -10.76
CA ILE A 158 -14.01 -9.12 -10.82
C ILE A 158 -13.90 -9.94 -9.53
N ASP A 159 -14.88 -9.77 -8.66
CA ASP A 159 -15.02 -10.51 -7.40
C ASP A 159 -15.52 -11.96 -7.65
N HIS A 160 -15.05 -12.91 -6.83
CA HIS A 160 -15.29 -14.35 -6.97
C HIS A 160 -15.12 -14.80 -8.43
N ALA A 161 -13.96 -14.46 -9.01
CA ALA A 161 -13.71 -14.52 -10.42
C ALA A 161 -13.81 -15.95 -10.97
N THR A 162 -14.40 -16.07 -12.16
CA THR A 162 -14.42 -17.29 -12.95
C THR A 162 -14.12 -16.96 -14.41
N PRO A 163 -13.64 -17.90 -15.24
CA PRO A 163 -13.40 -17.64 -16.66
C PRO A 163 -14.63 -17.11 -17.40
N GLU A 164 -15.83 -17.51 -16.98
CA GLU A 164 -17.10 -17.06 -17.57
C GLU A 164 -17.36 -15.59 -17.27
N LYS A 165 -17.19 -15.17 -16.02
CA LYS A 165 -17.32 -13.75 -15.63
C LYS A 165 -16.34 -12.87 -16.39
N VAL A 166 -15.10 -13.34 -16.53
CA VAL A 166 -14.05 -12.63 -17.28
C VAL A 166 -14.44 -12.47 -18.75
N ARG A 167 -14.83 -13.57 -19.42
CA ARG A 167 -15.27 -13.50 -20.82
C ARG A 167 -16.49 -12.59 -21.01
N ALA A 168 -17.42 -12.58 -20.06
CA ALA A 168 -18.57 -11.67 -20.10
C ALA A 168 -18.14 -10.20 -19.97
N ALA A 169 -17.23 -9.88 -19.06
CA ALA A 169 -16.69 -8.53 -18.89
C ALA A 169 -15.91 -8.07 -20.15
N ILE A 170 -15.07 -8.94 -20.73
CA ILE A 170 -14.37 -8.66 -21.99
C ILE A 170 -15.38 -8.37 -23.11
N ALA A 171 -16.40 -9.22 -23.28
CA ALA A 171 -17.42 -9.06 -24.32
C ALA A 171 -18.24 -7.77 -24.15
N ALA A 172 -18.45 -7.33 -22.91
CA ALA A 172 -19.13 -6.07 -22.59
C ALA A 172 -18.22 -4.83 -22.70
N GLY A 173 -16.90 -5.01 -22.86
CA GLY A 173 -15.94 -3.90 -22.73
C GLY A 173 -15.92 -3.29 -21.32
N ASP A 174 -16.29 -4.07 -20.31
CA ASP A 174 -16.41 -3.62 -18.93
C ASP A 174 -15.04 -3.62 -18.24
N THR A 175 -14.25 -2.60 -18.54
CA THR A 175 -12.87 -2.42 -18.04
C THR A 175 -12.74 -1.28 -17.03
N HIS A 176 -13.84 -0.65 -16.63
CA HIS A 176 -13.83 0.53 -15.77
C HIS A 176 -14.17 0.17 -14.32
N ALA A 177 -13.72 1.01 -13.39
CA ALA A 177 -14.05 0.84 -11.99
C ALA A 177 -15.54 1.10 -11.73
N HIS A 178 -16.18 0.20 -10.97
CA HIS A 178 -17.55 0.38 -10.50
C HIS A 178 -17.55 1.02 -9.12
N LEU A 179 -18.25 2.15 -8.99
CA LEU A 179 -18.38 2.83 -7.71
C LEU A 179 -19.50 2.17 -6.89
N PRO A 180 -19.22 1.72 -5.65
CA PRO A 180 -20.27 1.29 -4.75
C PRO A 180 -21.14 2.47 -4.32
N ALA A 181 -22.30 2.18 -3.75
CA ALA A 181 -23.06 3.19 -3.01
C ALA A 181 -22.29 3.54 -1.72
N TYR A 182 -22.08 4.84 -1.48
CA TYR A 182 -21.35 5.35 -0.33
C TYR A 182 -22.02 6.61 0.23
N GLU A 183 -21.67 6.99 1.46
CA GLU A 183 -22.11 8.23 2.10
C GLU A 183 -21.37 9.44 1.51
N THR A 184 -22.10 10.31 0.82
CA THR A 184 -21.57 11.53 0.20
C THR A 184 -21.35 12.65 1.21
N PHE A 185 -20.65 13.70 0.79
CA PHE A 185 -20.46 14.91 1.58
C PHE A 185 -21.75 15.48 2.15
N ASP A 186 -22.77 15.64 1.30
CA ASP A 186 -24.05 16.24 1.69
C ASP A 186 -24.76 15.40 2.76
N ALA A 187 -24.75 14.07 2.61
CA ALA A 187 -25.35 13.16 3.57
C ALA A 187 -24.64 13.22 4.93
N TYR A 188 -23.31 13.17 4.92
CA TYR A 188 -22.49 13.25 6.14
C TYR A 188 -22.64 14.61 6.84
N ALA A 189 -22.59 15.71 6.08
CA ALA A 189 -22.75 17.06 6.60
C ALA A 189 -24.15 17.29 7.19
N ALA A 190 -25.20 16.79 6.54
CA ALA A 190 -26.57 16.86 7.06
C ALA A 190 -26.76 16.11 8.38
N ALA A 191 -26.01 15.03 8.61
CA ALA A 191 -25.95 14.30 9.88
C ALA A 191 -25.08 14.99 10.97
N GLY A 192 -24.62 16.21 10.73
CA GLY A 192 -23.77 16.96 11.67
C GLY A 192 -22.27 16.68 11.49
N GLY A 193 -21.86 16.09 10.36
CA GLY A 193 -20.46 16.01 9.94
C GLY A 193 -19.79 17.39 9.91
N TYR A 194 -18.49 17.44 10.26
CA TYR A 194 -17.67 18.67 10.28
C TYR A 194 -18.04 19.73 11.33
N ALA A 195 -19.08 19.52 12.15
CA ALA A 195 -19.44 20.46 13.21
C ALA A 195 -18.35 20.57 14.28
N VAL A 196 -17.75 19.44 14.69
CA VAL A 196 -16.65 19.39 15.64
C VAL A 196 -15.42 20.11 15.08
N LEU A 197 -15.04 19.80 13.84
CA LEU A 197 -13.93 20.49 13.15
C LEU A 197 -14.12 22.02 13.11
N LYS A 198 -15.34 22.49 12.81
CA LYS A 198 -15.66 23.93 12.80
C LYS A 198 -15.47 24.57 14.18
N GLY A 199 -15.93 23.90 15.25
CA GLY A 199 -15.73 24.35 16.62
C GLY A 199 -14.25 24.43 16.99
N LEU A 200 -13.47 23.39 16.65
CA LEU A 200 -12.03 23.36 16.90
C LEU A 200 -11.28 24.49 16.19
N ARG A 201 -11.64 24.79 14.93
CA ARG A 201 -11.03 25.90 14.18
C ARG A 201 -11.39 27.28 14.71
N ALA A 202 -12.55 27.43 15.36
CA ALA A 202 -12.99 28.72 15.90
C ALA A 202 -12.27 29.11 17.21
N GLY A 203 -11.77 28.13 17.97
CA GLY A 203 -11.06 28.40 19.23
C GLY A 203 -10.76 27.17 20.08
N GLY A 204 -10.63 25.99 19.46
CA GLY A 204 -10.30 24.76 20.16
C GLY A 204 -8.86 24.72 20.67
N ASP A 205 -8.63 23.86 21.65
CA ASP A 205 -7.31 23.57 22.19
C ASP A 205 -6.81 22.24 21.65
N TRP A 206 -5.70 22.27 20.90
CA TRP A 206 -5.14 21.08 20.27
C TRP A 206 -4.55 20.11 21.30
N GLU A 207 -4.07 20.61 22.46
CA GLU A 207 -3.54 19.77 23.54
C GLU A 207 -4.68 18.97 24.18
N ALA A 208 -5.82 19.62 24.46
CA ALA A 208 -7.02 18.92 24.95
C ALA A 208 -7.52 17.84 24.00
N VAL A 209 -7.49 18.08 22.68
CA VAL A 209 -7.85 17.05 21.68
C VAL A 209 -6.83 15.92 21.66
N GLN A 210 -5.53 16.24 21.71
CA GLN A 210 -4.48 15.23 21.80
C GLN A 210 -4.67 14.34 23.04
N ASP A 211 -4.96 14.94 24.19
CA ASP A 211 -5.18 14.24 25.45
C ASP A 211 -6.42 13.34 25.40
N SER A 212 -7.49 13.79 24.73
CA SER A 212 -8.67 12.95 24.46
C SER A 212 -8.32 11.72 23.61
N VAL A 213 -7.55 11.90 22.53
CA VAL A 213 -7.08 10.80 21.68
C VAL A 213 -6.18 9.83 22.45
N LEU A 214 -5.33 10.34 23.35
CA LEU A 214 -4.49 9.52 24.23
C LEU A 214 -5.33 8.77 25.28
N ALA A 215 -6.31 9.42 25.88
CA ALA A 215 -7.22 8.81 26.85
C ALA A 215 -8.07 7.70 26.23
N ALA A 216 -8.42 7.82 24.93
CA ALA A 216 -9.07 6.76 24.16
C ALA A 216 -8.19 5.52 23.97
N GLY A 217 -6.87 5.64 24.20
CA GLY A 217 -5.90 4.56 23.96
C GLY A 217 -5.61 4.32 22.48
N LEU A 218 -5.90 5.28 21.60
CA LEU A 218 -5.72 5.11 20.15
C LEU A 218 -4.23 4.96 19.79
N ARG A 219 -3.93 3.86 19.12
CA ARG A 219 -2.60 3.55 18.55
C ARG A 219 -2.70 3.56 17.03
N GLY A 220 -1.57 3.68 16.34
CA GLY A 220 -1.51 3.63 14.88
C GLY A 220 -1.91 2.26 14.34
N LEU A 221 -3.02 2.21 13.61
CA LEU A 221 -3.67 0.99 13.11
C LEU A 221 -3.15 0.52 11.73
N GLY A 222 -2.02 1.09 11.28
CA GLY A 222 -1.27 0.63 10.10
C GLY A 222 -0.22 -0.46 10.43
N GLY A 223 -0.16 -0.96 11.66
CA GLY A 223 0.69 -2.09 12.06
C GLY A 223 1.70 -1.81 13.16
N ALA A 224 2.34 -0.64 13.18
CA ALA A 224 3.38 -0.33 14.15
C ALA A 224 2.86 -0.09 15.59
N GLY A 225 1.57 0.24 15.75
CA GLY A 225 0.96 0.42 17.07
C GLY A 225 1.57 1.56 17.90
N PHE A 226 2.08 2.63 17.29
CA PHE A 226 2.58 3.78 18.07
C PHE A 226 1.42 4.65 18.60
N PRO A 227 1.44 5.19 19.83
CA PRO A 227 0.37 6.03 20.35
C PRO A 227 0.08 7.26 19.47
N SER A 228 -1.13 7.35 18.92
CA SER A 228 -1.44 8.28 17.83
C SER A 228 -1.36 9.75 18.24
N GLY A 229 -1.86 10.09 19.44
CA GLY A 229 -1.79 11.46 19.95
C GLY A 229 -0.36 11.93 20.21
N ARG A 230 0.57 11.05 20.63
CA ARG A 230 1.98 11.44 20.88
C ARG A 230 2.69 11.91 19.62
N LYS A 231 2.33 11.37 18.44
CA LYS A 231 2.91 11.82 17.17
C LYS A 231 2.61 13.30 16.91
N TRP A 232 1.46 13.81 17.35
CA TRP A 232 1.04 15.19 17.10
C TRP A 232 2.00 16.17 17.78
N GLY A 233 2.26 15.97 19.08
CA GLY A 233 3.23 16.77 19.83
C GLY A 233 4.64 16.73 19.22
N PHE A 234 5.10 15.56 18.74
CA PHE A 234 6.42 15.47 18.09
C PHE A 234 6.50 16.31 16.82
N VAL A 235 5.45 16.33 15.99
CA VAL A 235 5.42 17.14 14.78
C VAL A 235 5.28 18.63 15.12
N ARG A 236 4.35 18.97 16.02
CA ARG A 236 4.05 20.36 16.39
C ARG A 236 5.21 21.06 17.11
N ALA A 237 6.06 20.30 17.80
CA ALA A 237 7.29 20.80 18.44
C ALA A 237 8.35 21.30 17.43
N ASN A 238 8.28 20.90 16.16
CA ASN A 238 9.19 21.37 15.13
C ASN A 238 8.67 22.67 14.47
N PRO A 239 9.54 23.55 13.95
CA PRO A 239 9.13 24.76 13.23
C PRO A 239 8.43 24.42 11.91
N GLY A 240 7.43 25.22 11.53
CA GLY A 240 6.73 25.08 10.26
C GLY A 240 7.56 25.51 9.03
N PRO A 241 7.05 25.30 7.81
CA PRO A 241 5.75 24.71 7.47
C PRO A 241 5.69 23.22 7.83
N ARG A 242 4.50 22.72 8.19
CA ARG A 242 4.26 21.32 8.56
C ARG A 242 3.27 20.68 7.59
N TYR A 243 3.36 19.37 7.40
CA TYR A 243 2.45 18.63 6.53
C TYR A 243 1.80 17.45 7.25
N LEU A 244 0.70 16.97 6.69
CA LEU A 244 0.11 15.69 7.03
C LEU A 244 0.19 14.80 5.79
N ALA A 245 0.68 13.57 5.96
CA ALA A 245 0.58 12.53 4.95
C ALA A 245 -0.33 11.40 5.45
N VAL A 246 -1.25 10.96 4.61
CA VAL A 246 -2.12 9.83 4.88
C VAL A 246 -1.59 8.64 4.10
N ASN A 247 -1.33 7.56 4.84
CA ASN A 247 -1.00 6.28 4.25
C ASN A 247 -2.28 5.48 3.96
N GLY A 248 -2.69 5.51 2.69
CA GLY A 248 -3.72 4.65 2.10
C GLY A 248 -3.12 3.56 1.18
N ASP A 249 -1.85 3.23 1.34
CA ASP A 249 -1.21 2.10 0.66
C ASP A 249 -1.46 0.83 1.46
N GLU A 250 -2.72 0.38 1.47
CA GLU A 250 -3.17 -0.85 2.15
C GLU A 250 -2.66 -2.09 1.38
N GLY A 251 -1.34 -2.27 1.36
CA GLY A 251 -0.66 -3.27 0.56
C GLY A 251 -0.41 -4.60 1.26
N GLU A 252 -0.49 -4.67 2.60
CA GLU A 252 -0.29 -5.93 3.35
C GLU A 252 -1.37 -6.96 2.95
N PRO A 253 -0.98 -8.10 2.35
CA PRO A 253 -1.93 -9.10 1.87
C PRO A 253 -2.90 -9.58 2.95
N GLY A 254 -4.19 -9.58 2.61
CA GLY A 254 -5.27 -9.89 3.56
C GLY A 254 -5.88 -8.66 4.24
N THR A 255 -5.30 -7.47 4.09
CA THR A 255 -5.86 -6.23 4.64
C THR A 255 -6.82 -5.58 3.65
N PHE A 256 -8.00 -5.19 4.10
CA PHE A 256 -9.00 -4.49 3.27
C PHE A 256 -9.96 -3.60 4.09
N LYS A 257 -9.58 -3.26 5.33
CA LYS A 257 -10.36 -2.45 6.26
C LYS A 257 -10.38 -0.98 5.87
N ASP A 258 -9.29 -0.46 5.32
CA ASP A 258 -9.21 0.92 4.87
C ASP A 258 -10.08 1.09 3.62
N ARG A 259 -9.99 0.17 2.64
CA ARG A 259 -10.94 0.11 1.52
C ARG A 259 -12.38 0.03 2.00
N TYR A 260 -12.66 -0.84 2.98
CA TYR A 260 -14.00 -1.04 3.52
C TYR A 260 -14.63 0.28 3.99
N TYR A 261 -13.87 1.10 4.73
CA TYR A 261 -14.33 2.40 5.20
C TYR A 261 -14.42 3.44 4.08
N LEU A 262 -13.44 3.51 3.19
CA LEU A 262 -13.40 4.50 2.11
C LEU A 262 -14.50 4.29 1.07
N GLU A 263 -14.86 3.04 0.78
CA GLU A 263 -15.95 2.68 -0.13
C GLU A 263 -17.36 2.84 0.49
N ARG A 264 -17.48 3.25 1.77
CA ARG A 264 -18.76 3.34 2.49
C ARG A 264 -18.99 4.67 3.19
N VAL A 265 -18.05 5.10 4.01
CA VAL A 265 -18.13 6.27 4.91
C VAL A 265 -16.85 7.12 4.83
N PRO A 266 -16.46 7.61 3.63
CA PRO A 266 -15.18 8.30 3.44
C PRO A 266 -15.04 9.57 4.28
N HIS A 267 -16.15 10.24 4.60
CA HIS A 267 -16.12 11.52 5.31
C HIS A 267 -15.71 11.43 6.78
N LEU A 268 -15.92 10.28 7.42
CA LEU A 268 -15.47 10.09 8.80
C LEU A 268 -13.93 10.06 8.88
N PHE A 269 -13.29 9.42 7.91
CA PHE A 269 -11.83 9.51 7.71
C PHE A 269 -11.40 10.95 7.38
N LEU A 270 -12.05 11.61 6.40
CA LEU A 270 -11.67 12.96 5.97
C LEU A 270 -11.82 13.99 7.10
N GLU A 271 -12.88 13.92 7.93
CA GLU A 271 -13.03 14.80 9.09
C GLU A 271 -11.90 14.57 10.09
N GLY A 272 -11.56 13.32 10.40
CA GLY A 272 -10.46 12.99 11.32
C GLY A 272 -9.10 13.43 10.82
N MET A 273 -8.86 13.30 9.51
CA MET A 273 -7.68 13.86 8.83
C MET A 273 -7.59 15.36 9.04
N LEU A 274 -8.69 16.10 8.82
CA LEU A 274 -8.72 17.55 8.96
C LEU A 274 -8.57 18.01 10.43
N ILE A 275 -9.08 17.24 11.39
CA ILE A 275 -8.86 17.48 12.82
C ILE A 275 -7.37 17.29 13.16
N ALA A 276 -6.77 16.19 12.73
CA ALA A 276 -5.34 15.94 12.95
C ALA A 276 -4.46 17.00 12.27
N ALA A 277 -4.82 17.42 11.06
CA ALA A 277 -4.15 18.48 10.31
C ALA A 277 -4.21 19.83 11.05
N TRP A 278 -5.38 20.21 11.55
CA TRP A 278 -5.54 21.39 12.41
C TRP A 278 -4.70 21.27 13.70
N ALA A 279 -4.69 20.10 14.32
CA ALA A 279 -3.96 19.85 15.55
C ALA A 279 -2.43 19.85 15.39
N VAL A 280 -1.89 19.78 14.16
CA VAL A 280 -0.46 19.99 13.88
C VAL A 280 -0.16 21.21 13.03
N GLU A 281 -1.14 22.08 12.73
CA GLU A 281 -1.00 23.21 11.82
C GLU A 281 -0.42 22.80 10.45
N ALA A 282 -0.94 21.71 9.88
CA ALA A 282 -0.53 21.26 8.55
C ALA A 282 -1.03 22.24 7.47
N GLU A 283 -0.11 22.73 6.64
CA GLU A 283 -0.42 23.62 5.52
C GLU A 283 -1.08 22.88 4.34
N THR A 284 -0.72 21.60 4.17
CA THR A 284 -1.25 20.71 3.13
C THR A 284 -1.38 19.29 3.68
N CYS A 285 -2.45 18.60 3.29
CA CYS A 285 -2.65 17.18 3.52
C CYS A 285 -2.41 16.40 2.23
N TYR A 286 -1.47 15.46 2.24
CA TYR A 286 -1.21 14.54 1.14
C TYR A 286 -1.91 13.21 1.42
N ILE A 287 -2.77 12.75 0.53
CA ILE A 287 -3.35 11.41 0.61
C ILE A 287 -2.64 10.54 -0.41
N TYR A 288 -1.81 9.60 0.03
CA TYR A 288 -1.21 8.62 -0.86
C TYR A 288 -2.11 7.39 -0.89
N MET A 289 -2.70 7.10 -2.04
CA MET A 289 -3.66 6.03 -2.23
C MET A 289 -3.14 5.07 -3.28
N ARG A 290 -3.18 3.77 -2.97
CA ARG A 290 -2.73 2.72 -3.88
C ARG A 290 -3.51 2.71 -5.19
N ASP A 291 -2.87 2.22 -6.24
CA ASP A 291 -3.46 2.21 -7.58
C ASP A 291 -4.63 1.23 -7.73
N GLU A 292 -4.53 0.12 -7.00
CA GLU A 292 -5.47 -1.00 -7.01
C GLU A 292 -6.85 -0.61 -6.47
N TYR A 293 -7.02 0.60 -5.94
CA TYR A 293 -8.31 1.13 -5.47
C TYR A 293 -8.86 2.23 -6.39
N PRO A 294 -9.15 1.95 -7.68
CA PRO A 294 -9.63 2.98 -8.61
C PRO A 294 -10.99 3.56 -8.21
N ALA A 295 -11.88 2.77 -7.60
CA ALA A 295 -13.15 3.26 -7.07
C ALA A 295 -12.95 4.25 -5.91
N VAL A 296 -12.02 3.96 -4.98
CA VAL A 296 -11.68 4.85 -3.87
C VAL A 296 -11.04 6.14 -4.37
N LEU A 297 -10.12 6.05 -5.34
CA LEU A 297 -9.50 7.23 -5.97
C LEU A 297 -10.57 8.15 -6.56
N GLU A 298 -11.58 7.60 -7.25
CA GLU A 298 -12.69 8.38 -7.78
C GLU A 298 -13.59 8.97 -6.68
N ILE A 299 -13.94 8.20 -5.66
CA ILE A 299 -14.69 8.69 -4.49
C ILE A 299 -13.95 9.86 -3.84
N LEU A 300 -12.65 9.71 -3.57
CA LEU A 300 -11.85 10.76 -2.96
C LEU A 300 -11.76 12.00 -3.85
N ARG A 301 -11.59 11.87 -5.17
CA ARG A 301 -11.61 13.02 -6.08
C ARG A 301 -12.92 13.80 -5.99
N ARG A 302 -14.07 13.10 -5.99
CA ARG A 302 -15.40 13.72 -5.88
C ARG A 302 -15.59 14.42 -4.54
N GLU A 303 -15.29 13.73 -3.45
CA GLU A 303 -15.56 14.24 -2.11
C GLU A 303 -14.56 15.32 -1.67
N ILE A 304 -13.31 15.28 -2.14
CA ILE A 304 -12.35 16.39 -1.97
C ILE A 304 -12.87 17.64 -2.69
N ALA A 305 -13.34 17.50 -3.94
CA ALA A 305 -13.92 18.62 -4.67
C ALA A 305 -15.18 19.17 -3.99
N ALA A 306 -16.01 18.31 -3.39
CA ALA A 306 -17.17 18.73 -2.60
C ALA A 306 -16.75 19.52 -1.34
N LEU A 307 -15.71 19.10 -0.63
CA LEU A 307 -15.16 19.82 0.52
C LEU A 307 -14.62 21.21 0.15
N GLU A 308 -13.96 21.32 -1.00
CA GLU A 308 -13.49 22.60 -1.56
C GLU A 308 -14.67 23.51 -1.93
N ALA A 309 -15.68 22.98 -2.63
CA ALA A 309 -16.86 23.72 -3.04
C ALA A 309 -17.69 24.22 -1.85
N ALA A 310 -17.76 23.43 -0.78
CA ALA A 310 -18.44 23.80 0.46
C ALA A 310 -17.63 24.76 1.36
N GLY A 311 -16.40 25.10 0.98
CA GLY A 311 -15.51 25.96 1.76
C GLY A 311 -15.04 25.34 3.08
N ILE A 312 -15.12 24.01 3.22
CA ILE A 312 -14.55 23.30 4.38
C ILE A 312 -13.03 23.32 4.33
N VAL A 313 -12.45 23.26 3.12
CA VAL A 313 -11.02 23.43 2.88
C VAL A 313 -10.78 24.40 1.72
N ALA A 314 -9.60 25.02 1.69
CA ALA A 314 -9.19 25.80 0.52
C ALA A 314 -8.88 24.86 -0.66
N LYS A 315 -9.06 25.36 -1.88
CA LYS A 315 -8.69 24.61 -3.09
C LYS A 315 -7.20 24.24 -3.08
N GLY A 316 -6.90 22.96 -3.28
CA GLY A 316 -5.54 22.43 -3.26
C GLY A 316 -4.96 22.19 -1.85
N TYR A 317 -5.76 22.32 -0.79
CA TYR A 317 -5.32 21.96 0.58
C TYR A 317 -5.12 20.46 0.76
N ILE A 318 -5.90 19.65 0.03
CA ILE A 318 -5.76 18.19 -0.01
C ILE A 318 -5.19 17.81 -1.37
N ASP A 319 -4.00 17.19 -1.37
CA ASP A 319 -3.30 16.71 -2.56
C ASP A 319 -3.38 15.18 -2.61
N LEU A 320 -4.24 14.65 -3.48
CA LEU A 320 -4.43 13.21 -3.67
C LEU A 320 -3.36 12.67 -4.64
N ARG A 321 -2.54 11.73 -4.17
CA ARG A 321 -1.48 11.06 -4.91
C ARG A 321 -1.84 9.61 -5.19
N ARG A 322 -1.66 9.21 -6.45
CA ARG A 322 -1.86 7.84 -6.93
C ARG A 322 -0.53 7.10 -6.80
N GLY A 323 -0.54 5.99 -6.06
CA GLY A 323 0.56 5.03 -6.05
C GLY A 323 0.60 4.23 -7.34
N ALA A 324 1.60 3.38 -7.52
CA ALA A 324 1.82 2.63 -8.77
C ALA A 324 2.21 1.15 -8.56
N GLY A 325 1.66 0.51 -7.52
CA GLY A 325 1.86 -0.91 -7.24
C GLY A 325 3.26 -1.21 -6.67
N ALA A 326 3.51 -0.80 -5.43
CA ALA A 326 4.73 -1.13 -4.70
C ALA A 326 4.45 -1.20 -3.20
N TYR A 327 4.36 -2.41 -2.63
CA TYR A 327 4.02 -2.65 -1.22
C TYR A 327 4.93 -1.89 -0.25
N ILE A 328 6.20 -1.74 -0.60
CA ILE A 328 7.16 -1.00 0.23
C ILE A 328 6.74 0.46 0.47
N CYS A 329 5.91 1.05 -0.40
CA CYS A 329 5.37 2.39 -0.21
C CYS A 329 4.36 2.48 0.95
N GLY A 330 3.95 1.36 1.55
CA GLY A 330 3.26 1.32 2.83
C GLY A 330 4.18 1.67 4.01
N GLU A 331 5.50 1.64 3.83
CA GLU A 331 6.46 2.14 4.81
C GLU A 331 6.46 3.68 4.81
N GLU A 332 6.42 4.27 6.00
CA GLU A 332 6.18 5.71 6.23
C GLU A 332 7.12 6.64 5.41
N SER A 333 8.40 6.28 5.29
CA SER A 333 9.39 7.10 4.57
C SER A 333 9.48 6.77 3.08
N ALA A 334 9.23 5.52 2.68
CA ALA A 334 9.11 5.13 1.27
C ALA A 334 7.89 5.79 0.61
N MET A 335 6.77 5.87 1.31
CA MET A 335 5.58 6.63 0.90
C MET A 335 5.93 8.08 0.58
N ILE A 336 6.70 8.72 1.47
CA ILE A 336 7.14 10.12 1.32
C ILE A 336 8.03 10.27 0.08
N GLU A 337 8.98 9.36 -0.15
CA GLU A 337 9.78 9.37 -1.38
C GLU A 337 8.90 9.25 -2.63
N SER A 338 7.86 8.42 -2.60
CA SER A 338 6.91 8.28 -3.70
C SER A 338 6.08 9.55 -3.91
N ILE A 339 5.54 10.18 -2.86
CA ILE A 339 4.84 11.48 -2.95
C ILE A 339 5.77 12.56 -3.54
N GLU A 340 7.06 12.51 -3.21
CA GLU A 340 8.10 13.38 -3.80
C GLU A 340 8.50 13.00 -5.23
N GLY A 341 7.84 11.98 -5.81
CA GLY A 341 7.95 11.46 -7.16
C GLY A 341 9.17 10.57 -7.41
N LYS A 342 9.84 10.10 -6.37
CA LYS A 342 11.06 9.27 -6.45
C LYS A 342 10.68 7.80 -6.32
N ARG A 343 11.66 6.91 -6.48
CA ARG A 343 11.50 5.50 -6.06
C ARG A 343 11.17 5.43 -4.57
N GLY A 344 10.25 4.56 -4.18
CA GLY A 344 9.85 4.32 -2.79
C GLY A 344 10.91 3.57 -1.98
N LEU A 345 12.12 4.13 -1.86
CA LEU A 345 13.20 3.55 -1.06
C LEU A 345 13.12 4.07 0.38
N PRO A 346 13.02 3.21 1.40
CA PRO A 346 13.01 3.64 2.79
C PRO A 346 14.21 4.53 3.15
N ARG A 347 13.95 5.64 3.84
CA ARG A 347 14.99 6.56 4.32
C ARG A 347 15.73 5.97 5.53
N HIS A 348 17.02 6.27 5.63
CA HIS A 348 17.78 6.00 6.85
C HIS A 348 17.24 6.84 8.00
N ARG A 349 17.05 6.21 9.17
CA ARG A 349 16.64 6.86 10.41
C ARG A 349 17.79 6.80 11.41
N PRO A 350 18.09 7.89 12.16
CA PRO A 350 17.52 9.25 12.08
C PRO A 350 18.02 10.07 10.87
N PRO A 351 17.34 11.19 10.48
CA PRO A 351 16.19 11.81 11.16
C PRO A 351 14.86 11.09 10.94
N PHE A 352 13.93 11.24 11.87
CA PHE A 352 12.57 10.70 11.74
C PHE A 352 11.67 11.63 10.92
N VAL A 353 10.63 11.08 10.29
CA VAL A 353 9.68 11.83 9.44
C VAL A 353 8.94 12.96 10.19
N ALA A 354 8.75 12.81 11.50
CA ALA A 354 8.16 13.85 12.35
C ALA A 354 9.00 15.13 12.39
N GLN A 355 10.31 15.04 12.09
CA GLN A 355 11.24 16.16 11.99
C GLN A 355 11.52 16.52 10.53
N VAL A 356 11.83 15.52 9.71
CA VAL A 356 12.24 15.67 8.30
C VAL A 356 11.50 14.65 7.44
N GLY A 357 10.26 14.99 7.07
CA GLY A 357 9.39 14.20 6.21
C GLY A 357 9.28 14.78 4.81
N LEU A 358 8.05 15.03 4.35
CA LEU A 358 7.74 15.56 3.01
C LEU A 358 8.46 16.88 2.75
N PHE A 359 9.20 16.93 1.65
CA PHE A 359 9.96 18.09 1.19
C PHE A 359 10.93 18.62 2.26
N GLY A 360 11.44 17.72 3.11
CA GLY A 360 12.33 18.05 4.22
C GLY A 360 11.63 18.80 5.37
N ARG A 361 10.30 18.72 5.47
CA ARG A 361 9.50 19.41 6.50
C ARG A 361 8.91 18.44 7.52
N PRO A 362 8.64 18.89 8.76
CA PRO A 362 7.95 18.08 9.76
C PRO A 362 6.63 17.53 9.22
N THR A 363 6.46 16.21 9.26
CA THR A 363 5.30 15.56 8.65
C THR A 363 4.65 14.60 9.64
N LEU A 364 3.35 14.78 9.85
CA LEU A 364 2.52 13.80 10.56
C LEU A 364 2.08 12.72 9.58
N VAL A 365 2.38 11.45 9.87
CA VAL A 365 1.86 10.32 9.09
C VAL A 365 0.91 9.47 9.91
N HIS A 366 -0.29 9.28 9.36
CA HIS A 366 -1.32 8.38 9.90
C HIS A 366 -1.90 7.48 8.81
N ASN A 367 -2.35 6.31 9.24
CA ASN A 367 -3.16 5.40 8.42
C ASN A 367 -4.63 5.84 8.40
N ILE A 368 -5.38 5.44 7.36
CA ILE A 368 -6.80 5.73 7.16
C ILE A 368 -7.65 5.41 8.39
N GLU A 369 -7.60 4.17 8.90
CA GLU A 369 -8.42 3.75 10.04
C GLU A 369 -8.07 4.55 11.31
N THR A 370 -6.80 4.92 11.47
CA THR A 370 -6.40 5.75 12.62
C THR A 370 -7.12 7.10 12.60
N LEU A 371 -7.22 7.73 11.44
CA LEU A 371 -7.92 9.00 11.26
C LEU A 371 -9.44 8.85 11.35
N HIS A 372 -10.00 7.73 10.88
CA HIS A 372 -11.40 7.39 11.13
C HIS A 372 -11.72 7.39 12.64
N TRP A 373 -10.86 6.76 13.46
CA TRP A 373 -11.04 6.76 14.91
C TRP A 373 -10.79 8.12 15.57
N VAL A 374 -9.87 8.94 15.04
CA VAL A 374 -9.69 10.32 15.52
C VAL A 374 -11.01 11.09 15.43
N ALA A 375 -11.72 11.00 14.31
CA ALA A 375 -13.02 11.67 14.16
C ALA A 375 -14.04 11.16 15.17
N ARG A 376 -14.16 9.83 15.33
CA ARG A 376 -15.09 9.23 16.30
C ARG A 376 -14.80 9.66 17.73
N VAL A 377 -13.54 9.62 18.16
CA VAL A 377 -13.15 10.07 19.51
C VAL A 377 -13.50 11.54 19.73
N CYS A 378 -13.26 12.40 18.74
CA CYS A 378 -13.58 13.82 18.86
C CYS A 378 -15.09 14.12 18.85
N ARG A 379 -15.90 13.24 18.26
CA ARG A 379 -17.37 13.38 18.18
C ARG A 379 -18.11 12.75 19.36
N GLU A 380 -17.64 11.58 19.80
CA GLU A 380 -18.34 10.69 20.73
C GLU A 380 -17.67 10.61 22.11
N GLY A 381 -16.46 11.15 22.26
CA GLY A 381 -15.63 11.01 23.45
C GLY A 381 -14.71 9.78 23.41
N PRO A 382 -13.67 9.73 24.27
CA PRO A 382 -12.70 8.63 24.30
C PRO A 382 -13.34 7.27 24.66
N GLU A 383 -14.49 7.28 25.31
CA GLU A 383 -15.27 6.10 25.71
C GLU A 383 -15.71 5.25 24.52
N VAL A 384 -15.80 5.84 23.32
CA VAL A 384 -16.12 5.11 22.09
C VAL A 384 -15.13 3.96 21.81
N LEU A 385 -13.90 4.10 22.28
CA LEU A 385 -12.88 3.06 22.21
C LEU A 385 -12.64 2.41 23.58
N ASN A 386 -12.36 3.20 24.62
CA ASN A 386 -11.80 2.67 25.85
C ASN A 386 -12.81 2.02 26.82
N SER A 387 -14.12 2.05 26.51
CA SER A 387 -15.17 1.43 27.34
C SER A 387 -15.28 -0.08 27.15
N VAL A 388 -14.73 -0.62 26.07
CA VAL A 388 -14.77 -2.05 25.74
C VAL A 388 -13.47 -2.71 26.20
N GLU A 389 -13.59 -3.75 27.03
CA GLU A 389 -12.47 -4.54 27.52
C GLU A 389 -12.72 -6.04 27.30
N LYS A 390 -11.70 -6.75 26.82
CA LYS A 390 -11.70 -8.22 26.69
C LYS A 390 -10.29 -8.75 26.89
N ASN A 391 -10.12 -9.85 27.61
CA ASN A 391 -8.81 -10.49 27.85
C ASN A 391 -7.71 -9.51 28.30
N GLY A 392 -8.06 -8.54 29.16
CA GLY A 392 -7.14 -7.50 29.67
C GLY A 392 -6.72 -6.44 28.66
N ARG A 393 -7.39 -6.38 27.50
CA ARG A 393 -7.13 -5.41 26.42
C ARG A 393 -8.33 -4.49 26.27
N LYS A 394 -8.06 -3.19 26.17
CA LYS A 394 -9.07 -2.14 25.98
C LYS A 394 -9.09 -1.65 24.54
N GLY A 395 -10.27 -1.29 24.04
CA GLY A 395 -10.42 -0.78 22.69
C GLY A 395 -11.22 -1.70 21.78
N LEU A 396 -11.52 -1.16 20.60
CA LEU A 396 -12.07 -1.89 19.47
C LEU A 396 -11.02 -2.02 18.36
N ARG A 397 -11.23 -2.99 17.47
CA ARG A 397 -10.35 -3.23 16.33
C ARG A 397 -11.11 -3.81 15.16
N SER A 398 -10.77 -3.33 13.97
CA SER A 398 -11.28 -3.85 12.71
C SER A 398 -10.37 -4.96 12.23
N TYR A 399 -10.88 -6.20 12.22
CA TYR A 399 -10.16 -7.36 11.70
C TYR A 399 -10.57 -7.58 10.24
N SER A 400 -9.62 -7.57 9.32
CA SER A 400 -9.85 -7.98 7.92
C SER A 400 -9.76 -9.51 7.88
N VAL A 401 -10.88 -10.20 7.78
CA VAL A 401 -10.94 -11.67 7.90
C VAL A 401 -11.19 -12.32 6.55
N SER A 402 -10.30 -13.23 6.15
CA SER A 402 -10.42 -13.98 4.89
C SER A 402 -9.89 -15.42 5.01
N GLY A 403 -9.81 -16.14 3.88
CA GLY A 403 -9.44 -17.56 3.85
C GLY A 403 -10.65 -18.46 4.10
N ARG A 404 -10.46 -19.54 4.86
CA ARG A 404 -11.44 -20.64 5.06
C ARG A 404 -12.52 -20.33 6.12
N VAL A 405 -13.13 -19.14 6.08
CA VAL A 405 -14.25 -18.76 6.96
C VAL A 405 -15.58 -18.69 6.20
N ALA A 406 -16.70 -18.83 6.90
CA ALA A 406 -18.03 -18.84 6.27
C ALA A 406 -18.45 -17.47 5.71
N ARG A 407 -18.08 -16.38 6.39
CA ARG A 407 -18.37 -15.00 5.99
C ARG A 407 -17.12 -14.12 6.13
N PRO A 408 -16.24 -14.15 5.12
CA PRO A 408 -15.12 -13.20 5.02
C PRO A 408 -15.64 -11.76 5.06
N GLY A 409 -14.81 -10.84 5.56
CA GLY A 409 -15.16 -9.42 5.66
C GLY A 409 -14.46 -8.71 6.81
N VAL A 410 -14.81 -7.44 7.01
CA VAL A 410 -14.30 -6.64 8.14
C VAL A 410 -15.19 -6.84 9.34
N HIS A 411 -14.60 -7.28 10.46
CA HIS A 411 -15.31 -7.52 11.72
C HIS A 411 -14.76 -6.58 12.79
N LEU A 412 -15.62 -5.69 13.31
CA LEU A 412 -15.26 -4.81 14.43
C LEU A 412 -15.48 -5.55 15.75
N LEU A 413 -14.40 -5.87 16.45
CA LEU A 413 -14.43 -6.65 17.69
C LEU A 413 -13.61 -5.97 18.80
N PRO A 414 -13.81 -6.35 20.08
CA PRO A 414 -12.92 -5.94 21.16
C PRO A 414 -11.47 -6.28 20.83
N ALA A 415 -10.53 -5.37 21.14
CA ALA A 415 -9.11 -5.54 20.84
C ALA A 415 -8.49 -6.83 21.40
N GLY A 416 -9.02 -7.36 22.52
CA GLY A 416 -8.55 -8.61 23.11
C GLY A 416 -9.19 -9.88 22.56
N SER A 417 -9.90 -9.81 21.42
CA SER A 417 -10.53 -10.97 20.81
C SER A 417 -9.48 -11.99 20.34
N THR A 418 -9.75 -13.28 20.54
CA THR A 418 -8.88 -14.36 20.06
C THR A 418 -9.27 -14.79 18.64
N ILE A 419 -8.47 -15.65 18.00
CA ILE A 419 -8.84 -16.19 16.68
C ILE A 419 -10.18 -16.95 16.71
N ARG A 420 -10.54 -17.60 17.83
CA ARG A 420 -11.86 -18.23 17.99
C ARG A 420 -13.00 -17.22 17.91
N ASP A 421 -12.83 -16.05 18.53
CA ASP A 421 -13.81 -14.97 18.47
C ASP A 421 -13.96 -14.43 17.05
N VAL A 422 -12.83 -14.26 16.35
CA VAL A 422 -12.78 -13.78 14.96
C VAL A 422 -13.47 -14.76 14.01
N ILE A 423 -13.17 -16.05 14.12
CA ILE A 423 -13.83 -17.10 13.34
C ILE A 423 -15.33 -17.15 13.66
N ALA A 424 -15.72 -17.01 14.94
CA ALA A 424 -17.12 -16.99 15.34
C ALA A 424 -17.88 -15.79 14.74
N ALA A 425 -17.28 -14.59 14.72
CA ALA A 425 -17.85 -13.40 14.09
C ALA A 425 -18.03 -13.60 12.58
N ALA A 426 -17.06 -14.24 11.93
CA ALA A 426 -17.14 -14.67 10.53
C ALA A 426 -18.09 -15.87 10.29
N GLY A 427 -18.81 -16.35 11.30
CA GLY A 427 -19.82 -17.40 11.17
C GLY A 427 -19.30 -18.83 11.22
N GLY A 428 -18.07 -19.02 11.70
CA GLY A 428 -17.40 -20.31 11.72
C GLY A 428 -16.53 -20.54 10.49
N MET A 429 -16.00 -21.75 10.40
CA MET A 429 -15.26 -22.22 9.24
C MET A 429 -16.17 -22.32 8.01
N ALA A 430 -15.60 -22.18 6.82
CA ALA A 430 -16.28 -22.52 5.57
C ALA A 430 -16.73 -24.00 5.57
N ALA A 431 -17.80 -24.32 4.83
CA ALA A 431 -18.38 -25.67 4.83
C ALA A 431 -17.33 -26.74 4.43
N GLY A 432 -17.21 -27.81 5.22
CA GLY A 432 -16.23 -28.89 5.00
C GLY A 432 -14.80 -28.59 5.48
N HIS A 433 -14.55 -27.38 6.01
CA HIS A 433 -13.25 -26.99 6.53
C HIS A 433 -13.20 -27.10 8.06
N VAL A 434 -12.04 -27.50 8.56
CA VAL A 434 -11.68 -27.61 9.98
C VAL A 434 -10.46 -26.74 10.21
N PHE A 435 -10.50 -25.91 11.25
CA PHE A 435 -9.45 -24.94 11.54
C PHE A 435 -8.10 -25.61 11.79
N LYS A 436 -7.04 -25.17 11.08
CA LYS A 436 -5.67 -25.71 11.17
C LYS A 436 -4.63 -24.67 11.56
N ALA A 437 -4.66 -23.51 10.91
CA ALA A 437 -3.66 -22.46 11.08
C ALA A 437 -4.24 -21.09 10.71
N TYR A 438 -3.53 -20.02 11.06
CA TYR A 438 -3.92 -18.66 10.69
C TYR A 438 -2.70 -17.73 10.58
N GLN A 439 -2.83 -16.73 9.71
CA GLN A 439 -2.02 -15.51 9.77
C GLN A 439 -2.74 -14.52 10.68
N PRO A 440 -2.15 -14.03 11.78
CA PRO A 440 -2.81 -13.03 12.61
C PRO A 440 -2.78 -11.62 12.01
N GLY A 441 -1.78 -11.28 11.20
CA GLY A 441 -1.52 -9.91 10.75
C GLY A 441 -0.86 -9.82 9.37
N GLY A 442 -1.29 -10.63 8.42
CA GLY A 442 -0.73 -10.71 7.07
C GLY A 442 0.56 -11.54 6.98
N PRO A 443 1.20 -11.63 5.80
CA PRO A 443 2.44 -12.38 5.60
C PRO A 443 3.55 -11.98 6.57
N SER A 444 3.63 -10.71 6.96
CA SER A 444 4.67 -10.24 7.87
C SER A 444 4.59 -10.89 9.26
N SER A 445 3.42 -11.40 9.65
CA SER A 445 3.19 -12.06 10.92
C SER A 445 3.53 -13.57 10.95
N GLY A 446 3.72 -14.19 9.78
CA GLY A 446 3.87 -15.63 9.63
C GLY A 446 2.61 -16.43 10.00
N LEU A 447 2.78 -17.72 10.34
CA LEU A 447 1.68 -18.66 10.61
C LEU A 447 1.67 -19.15 12.06
N LEU A 448 0.49 -19.17 12.67
CA LEU A 448 0.26 -19.80 13.97
C LEU A 448 -0.69 -21.00 13.84
N PRO A 449 -0.48 -22.08 14.62
CA PRO A 449 -1.33 -23.27 14.58
C PRO A 449 -2.64 -23.06 15.34
N ALA A 450 -3.65 -23.86 15.02
CA ALA A 450 -4.93 -23.89 15.71
C ALA A 450 -4.82 -24.26 17.21
N SER A 451 -3.71 -24.86 17.64
CA SER A 451 -3.43 -25.09 19.07
C SER A 451 -3.15 -23.80 19.86
N MET A 452 -2.89 -22.68 19.18
CA MET A 452 -2.63 -21.36 19.76
C MET A 452 -3.81 -20.42 19.49
N ASP A 453 -5.00 -20.81 19.94
CA ASP A 453 -6.26 -20.14 19.58
C ASP A 453 -6.94 -19.34 20.70
N ASP A 454 -6.30 -19.29 21.86
CA ASP A 454 -6.68 -18.53 23.05
C ASP A 454 -5.90 -17.22 23.22
N ILE A 455 -4.93 -16.96 22.32
CA ILE A 455 -4.10 -15.76 22.37
C ILE A 455 -4.91 -14.54 21.87
N PRO A 456 -4.96 -13.44 22.64
CA PRO A 456 -5.58 -12.19 22.19
C PRO A 456 -4.87 -11.61 20.97
N LEU A 457 -5.62 -11.21 19.95
CA LEU A 457 -5.11 -10.63 18.71
C LEU A 457 -5.04 -9.11 18.80
N ASP A 458 -4.03 -8.61 19.53
CA ASP A 458 -3.77 -7.18 19.76
C ASP A 458 -2.26 -6.87 19.64
N PHE A 459 -1.91 -5.59 19.68
CA PHE A 459 -0.54 -5.13 19.85
C PHE A 459 0.05 -5.67 21.16
N ASP A 460 1.30 -6.11 21.10
CA ASP A 460 2.11 -6.52 22.26
C ASP A 460 1.75 -7.89 22.86
N THR A 461 0.86 -8.66 22.22
CA THR A 461 0.45 -9.99 22.69
C THR A 461 1.09 -11.15 21.92
N LEU A 462 1.46 -10.94 20.66
CA LEU A 462 1.96 -11.98 19.75
C LEU A 462 3.48 -12.06 19.65
N GLN A 463 4.20 -11.00 20.07
CA GLN A 463 5.66 -10.93 20.00
C GLN A 463 6.38 -12.05 20.77
N PRO A 464 5.90 -12.49 21.97
CA PRO A 464 6.50 -13.65 22.65
C PRO A 464 6.44 -14.95 21.83
N HIS A 465 5.57 -15.00 20.82
CA HIS A 465 5.39 -16.14 19.94
C HIS A 465 6.15 -16.01 18.61
N GLY A 466 6.90 -14.92 18.40
CA GLY A 466 7.60 -14.65 17.14
C GLY A 466 6.68 -14.11 16.03
N SER A 467 5.52 -13.58 16.41
CA SER A 467 4.51 -13.04 15.49
C SER A 467 4.06 -11.64 15.95
N PHE A 468 3.17 -11.00 15.20
CA PHE A 468 2.56 -9.72 15.57
C PHE A 468 1.24 -9.49 14.84
N ILE A 469 0.38 -8.61 15.37
CA ILE A 469 -0.97 -8.39 14.82
C ILE A 469 -0.99 -7.58 13.53
N GLY A 470 0.03 -6.75 13.29
CA GLY A 470 0.15 -5.92 12.10
C GLY A 470 -1.11 -5.06 11.87
N SER A 471 -1.58 -5.05 10.63
CA SER A 471 -2.81 -4.38 10.17
C SER A 471 -4.10 -5.14 10.55
N ALA A 472 -4.01 -6.21 11.35
CA ALA A 472 -5.09 -7.15 11.67
C ALA A 472 -5.69 -7.84 10.42
N ALA A 473 -4.84 -8.15 9.45
CA ALA A 473 -5.14 -9.05 8.33
C ALA A 473 -5.12 -10.51 8.79
N VAL A 474 -6.30 -11.05 9.10
CA VAL A 474 -6.48 -12.41 9.57
C VAL A 474 -6.86 -13.33 8.41
N VAL A 475 -5.94 -14.23 8.02
CA VAL A 475 -6.21 -15.25 6.99
C VAL A 475 -6.28 -16.61 7.65
N VAL A 476 -7.43 -17.28 7.54
CA VAL A 476 -7.68 -18.58 8.17
C VAL A 476 -7.42 -19.72 7.20
N LEU A 477 -6.68 -20.73 7.66
CA LEU A 477 -6.36 -21.95 6.92
C LEU A 477 -7.01 -23.17 7.57
N SER A 478 -7.26 -24.18 6.76
CA SER A 478 -7.94 -25.41 7.14
C SER A 478 -7.06 -26.66 7.01
N GLN A 479 -7.58 -27.80 7.46
CA GLN A 479 -6.95 -29.11 7.33
C GLN A 479 -6.64 -29.53 5.88
N GLN A 480 -7.24 -28.88 4.89
CA GLN A 480 -7.02 -29.14 3.46
C GLN A 480 -5.89 -28.28 2.87
N ASP A 481 -5.37 -27.32 3.63
CA ASP A 481 -4.38 -26.35 3.17
C ASP A 481 -2.99 -26.68 3.73
N SER A 482 -1.94 -26.40 2.96
CA SER A 482 -0.53 -26.65 3.30
C SER A 482 0.09 -25.42 3.97
N ALA A 483 0.64 -25.59 5.17
CA ALA A 483 1.38 -24.53 5.87
C ALA A 483 2.69 -24.22 5.14
N ARG A 484 3.34 -25.25 4.55
CA ARG A 484 4.52 -25.09 3.69
C ARG A 484 4.24 -24.18 2.50
N ASP A 485 3.16 -24.45 1.76
CA ASP A 485 2.83 -23.70 0.55
C ASP A 485 2.36 -22.28 0.89
N ALA A 486 1.62 -22.12 1.99
CA ALA A 486 1.26 -20.81 2.51
C ALA A 486 2.50 -19.98 2.89
N ALA A 487 3.49 -20.57 3.57
CA ALA A 487 4.74 -19.88 3.89
C ALA A 487 5.53 -19.50 2.63
N LEU A 488 5.55 -20.38 1.62
CA LEU A 488 6.19 -20.10 0.34
C LEU A 488 5.50 -18.96 -0.42
N ASN A 489 4.16 -18.90 -0.40
CA ASN A 489 3.40 -17.76 -0.94
C ASN A 489 3.83 -16.44 -0.28
N MET A 490 3.91 -16.42 1.06
CA MET A 490 4.35 -15.23 1.81
C MET A 490 5.77 -14.80 1.44
N LEU A 491 6.70 -15.74 1.27
CA LEU A 491 8.08 -15.40 0.92
C LEU A 491 8.24 -14.93 -0.52
N ARG A 492 7.47 -15.48 -1.47
CA ARG A 492 7.42 -14.97 -2.84
C ARG A 492 6.94 -13.52 -2.89
N PHE A 493 5.91 -13.20 -2.10
CA PHE A 493 5.48 -11.82 -1.93
C PHE A 493 6.61 -10.91 -1.44
N PHE A 494 7.40 -11.32 -0.43
CA PHE A 494 8.54 -10.53 0.03
C PHE A 494 9.72 -10.45 -0.96
N GLU A 495 9.90 -11.47 -1.79
CA GLU A 495 10.87 -11.48 -2.89
C GLU A 495 10.50 -10.43 -3.94
N ASP A 496 9.25 -10.43 -4.40
CA ASP A 496 8.74 -9.53 -5.43
C ASP A 496 8.64 -8.08 -4.94
N GLU A 497 8.27 -7.87 -3.67
CA GLU A 497 8.06 -6.54 -3.08
C GLU A 497 9.31 -5.94 -2.43
N SER A 498 10.45 -6.61 -2.51
CA SER A 498 11.71 -6.04 -2.02
C SER A 498 12.09 -4.81 -2.85
N CYS A 499 12.23 -3.65 -2.20
CA CYS A 499 12.72 -2.44 -2.87
C CYS A 499 14.16 -2.55 -3.42
N GLY A 500 14.86 -3.64 -3.11
CA GLY A 500 16.19 -3.93 -3.63
C GLY A 500 17.33 -3.13 -2.99
N GLN A 501 17.06 -2.28 -1.99
CA GLN A 501 18.06 -1.38 -1.40
C GLN A 501 19.13 -2.11 -0.56
N CYS A 502 18.73 -3.03 0.31
CA CYS A 502 19.66 -3.74 1.19
C CYS A 502 19.86 -5.18 0.73
N THR A 503 21.13 -5.61 0.67
CA THR A 503 21.52 -6.98 0.32
C THR A 503 20.81 -8.08 1.12
N PRO A 504 20.71 -8.01 2.46
CA PRO A 504 20.09 -9.08 3.24
C PRO A 504 18.64 -9.33 2.85
N CYS A 505 17.84 -8.28 2.61
CA CYS A 505 16.47 -8.45 2.14
C CYS A 505 16.43 -8.90 0.67
N ARG A 506 17.09 -8.16 -0.25
CA ARG A 506 17.00 -8.41 -1.70
C ARG A 506 17.47 -9.81 -2.08
N ALA A 507 18.63 -10.22 -1.60
CA ALA A 507 19.21 -11.52 -1.91
C ALA A 507 18.75 -12.60 -0.92
N GLY A 508 18.32 -12.22 0.29
CA GLY A 508 17.85 -13.17 1.28
C GLY A 508 16.49 -13.76 0.92
N CYS A 509 15.52 -12.93 0.52
CA CYS A 509 14.21 -13.42 0.09
C CYS A 509 14.35 -14.40 -1.10
N GLU A 510 15.11 -14.00 -2.14
CA GLU A 510 15.35 -14.83 -3.34
C GLU A 510 15.99 -16.20 -3.00
N LYS A 511 17.00 -16.21 -2.12
CA LYS A 511 17.62 -17.46 -1.66
C LYS A 511 16.67 -18.30 -0.80
N ALA A 512 15.92 -17.67 0.09
CA ALA A 512 14.97 -18.36 0.97
C ALA A 512 13.88 -19.06 0.15
N VAL A 513 13.30 -18.38 -0.85
CA VAL A 513 12.30 -18.97 -1.75
C VAL A 513 12.85 -20.23 -2.43
N LYS A 514 14.08 -20.18 -2.97
CA LYS A 514 14.72 -21.35 -3.58
C LYS A 514 14.92 -22.52 -2.61
N LEU A 515 15.33 -22.23 -1.38
CA LEU A 515 15.49 -23.26 -0.34
C LEU A 515 14.15 -23.86 0.08
N MET A 516 13.11 -23.04 0.21
CA MET A 516 11.76 -23.48 0.60
C MET A 516 11.05 -24.28 -0.50
N GLN A 517 11.47 -24.14 -1.77
CA GLN A 517 10.95 -24.93 -2.88
C GLN A 517 11.47 -26.37 -2.91
N ALA A 518 12.54 -26.69 -2.18
CA ALA A 518 13.04 -28.05 -2.07
C ALA A 518 12.01 -28.97 -1.39
N GLU A 519 12.11 -30.28 -1.64
CA GLU A 519 11.26 -31.29 -1.00
C GLU A 519 11.46 -31.30 0.52
N HIS A 520 12.70 -31.11 0.96
CA HIS A 520 13.08 -30.96 2.37
C HIS A 520 13.84 -29.65 2.56
N TRP A 521 13.44 -28.88 3.55
CA TRP A 521 14.06 -27.60 3.87
C TRP A 521 15.41 -27.79 4.56
N ASP A 522 16.44 -27.09 4.08
CA ASP A 522 17.71 -26.94 4.79
C ASP A 522 17.54 -25.97 5.97
N GLN A 523 16.98 -26.48 7.06
CA GLN A 523 16.60 -25.70 8.24
C GLN A 523 17.78 -24.92 8.87
N PRO A 524 18.98 -25.51 9.06
CA PRO A 524 20.13 -24.75 9.56
C PRO A 524 20.49 -23.56 8.66
N LEU A 525 20.55 -23.77 7.33
CA LEU A 525 20.88 -22.71 6.39
C LEU A 525 19.80 -21.63 6.32
N LEU A 526 18.53 -22.03 6.35
CA LEU A 526 17.40 -21.11 6.41
C LEU A 526 17.45 -20.26 7.68
N GLU A 527 17.81 -20.82 8.83
CA GLU A 527 17.92 -20.06 10.08
C GLU A 527 19.09 -19.07 10.06
N GLU A 528 20.25 -19.45 9.50
CA GLU A 528 21.36 -18.52 9.27
C GLU A 528 20.93 -17.33 8.39
N LEU A 529 20.18 -17.62 7.31
CA LEU A 529 19.65 -16.60 6.41
C LEU A 529 18.63 -15.69 7.10
N CYS A 530 17.70 -16.29 7.86
CA CYS A 530 16.69 -15.59 8.65
C CYS A 530 17.34 -14.63 9.66
N GLN A 531 18.41 -15.05 10.32
CA GLN A 531 19.11 -14.21 11.28
C GLN A 531 19.75 -12.98 10.61
N VAL A 532 20.42 -13.17 9.47
CA VAL A 532 21.03 -12.06 8.73
C VAL A 532 19.97 -11.08 8.21
N MET A 533 18.83 -11.60 7.73
CA MET A 533 17.70 -10.77 7.29
C MET A 533 17.14 -9.93 8.43
N ALA A 534 16.93 -10.53 9.61
CA ALA A 534 16.43 -9.84 10.80
C ALA A 534 17.39 -8.75 11.31
N ASP A 535 18.69 -9.04 11.37
CA ASP A 535 19.67 -8.15 11.99
C ASP A 535 20.11 -6.99 11.07
N ALA A 536 20.22 -7.24 9.76
CA ALA A 536 20.90 -6.34 8.83
C ALA A 536 19.97 -5.64 7.82
N SER A 537 18.66 -5.90 7.86
CA SER A 537 17.70 -5.19 7.01
C SER A 537 17.42 -3.78 7.53
N ILE A 538 17.38 -2.81 6.61
CA ILE A 538 17.17 -1.38 6.92
C ILE A 538 15.75 -1.06 7.40
N CYS A 539 14.75 -1.83 6.97
CA CYS A 539 13.34 -1.57 7.22
C CYS A 539 12.60 -2.84 7.68
N GLY A 540 11.35 -2.64 8.14
CA GLY A 540 10.53 -3.70 8.73
C GLY A 540 10.22 -4.86 7.77
N LEU A 541 10.16 -4.63 6.46
CA LEU A 541 9.91 -5.69 5.47
C LEU A 541 10.95 -6.80 5.56
N GLY A 542 12.23 -6.44 5.41
CA GLY A 542 13.32 -7.43 5.48
C GLY A 542 13.49 -8.05 6.86
N GLN A 543 13.09 -7.32 7.92
CA GLN A 543 13.13 -7.82 9.30
C GLN A 543 12.01 -8.81 9.61
N ALA A 544 10.85 -8.69 8.95
CA ALA A 544 9.67 -9.53 9.15
C ALA A 544 9.57 -10.71 8.16
N ALA A 545 10.19 -10.60 6.99
CA ALA A 545 10.23 -11.68 5.99
C ALA A 545 10.73 -13.05 6.50
N PRO A 546 11.56 -13.16 7.57
CA PRO A 546 11.88 -14.44 8.21
C PRO A 546 10.73 -15.13 8.95
N ASN A 547 9.68 -14.41 9.34
CA ASN A 547 8.63 -14.95 10.22
C ASN A 547 7.87 -16.14 9.64
N PRO A 548 7.46 -16.15 8.35
CA PRO A 548 6.83 -17.32 7.74
C PRO A 548 7.72 -18.56 7.77
N ILE A 549 9.04 -18.41 7.60
CA ILE A 549 10.00 -19.54 7.64
C ILE A 549 10.08 -20.09 9.06
N ARG A 550 10.45 -19.23 10.02
CA ARG A 550 10.70 -19.63 11.41
C ARG A 550 9.48 -20.23 12.07
N LEU A 551 8.30 -19.65 11.85
CA LEU A 551 7.07 -20.16 12.45
C LEU A 551 6.61 -21.47 11.79
N THR A 552 6.86 -21.65 10.49
CA THR A 552 6.59 -22.94 9.83
C THR A 552 7.50 -24.03 10.38
N MET A 553 8.81 -23.77 10.48
CA MET A 553 9.77 -24.69 11.10
C MET A 553 9.40 -25.06 12.55
N LYS A 554 8.86 -24.11 13.31
CA LYS A 554 8.52 -24.30 14.71
C LYS A 554 7.21 -25.07 14.93
N HIS A 555 6.20 -24.81 14.10
CA HIS A 555 4.82 -25.26 14.36
C HIS A 555 4.30 -26.32 13.39
N PHE A 556 4.95 -26.49 12.24
CA PHE A 556 4.52 -27.37 11.16
C PHE A 556 5.72 -28.14 10.57
N ALA A 557 6.62 -28.61 11.44
CA ALA A 557 7.86 -29.28 11.05
C ALA A 557 7.62 -30.56 10.25
N GLU A 558 6.44 -31.17 10.39
CA GLU A 558 6.01 -32.35 9.64
C GLU A 558 5.69 -32.07 8.17
N GLU A 559 5.57 -30.80 7.76
CA GLU A 559 5.23 -30.40 6.40
C GLU A 559 6.45 -29.97 5.56
N ILE A 560 7.67 -29.93 6.12
CA ILE A 560 8.85 -29.28 5.50
C ILE A 560 10.13 -30.12 5.48
#